data_AF-A0A2S0JIP7-F1
#
_entry.id   AF-A0A2S0JIP7-F1
#
_cell.length_a   1.000
_cell.length_b   1.000
_cell.length_c   1.000
_cell.angle_alpha   90.00
_cell.angle_beta   90.00
_cell.angle_gamma   90.00
#
_symmetry.space_group_name_H-M   'P 1'
#
loop_
_entity.id
_entity.type
_entity.pdbx_description
1 polymer ?
#
loop_
_entity_poly.entity_id
_entity_poly.type
_entity_poly.pdbx_seq_one_letter_code
_entity_poly.pdbx_strand_id
1 'polypeptide(L)'
;MKKILIIFSIVLFILLTACNSSSKVVDDYDNSQLSADFGDDEAYEIGANAKGMPVFKNHKKALQQAQIDYKKGFAATAKEHDLKPISNKNYKNYMTYSWQLEIKDEVIVQQGVMIAKFLDIYENSFE
;
A
#
# COMPACT_ATOMS: atom_id res chain seq x y z
N MET A 1 -20.79 32.09 41.93
CA MET A 1 -19.55 31.68 41.21
C MET A 1 -19.66 30.21 40.85
N LYS A 2 -20.31 29.90 39.72
CA LYS A 2 -20.53 28.52 39.26
C LYS A 2 -19.68 28.29 38.01
N LYS A 3 -18.62 27.50 38.20
CA LYS A 3 -17.74 26.94 37.16
C LYS A 3 -18.54 25.94 36.32
N ILE A 4 -19.42 26.38 35.42
CA ILE A 4 -20.14 25.49 34.48
C ILE A 4 -20.33 26.25 33.18
N LEU A 5 -19.26 26.48 32.40
CA LEU A 5 -19.42 26.93 31.01
C LEU A 5 -18.20 26.63 30.13
N ILE A 6 -17.53 25.50 30.33
CA ILE A 6 -16.46 25.03 29.43
C ILE A 6 -16.56 23.51 29.28
N ILE A 7 -17.70 22.98 28.84
CA ILE A 7 -17.81 21.54 28.46
C ILE A 7 -18.59 21.34 27.14
N PHE A 8 -19.28 22.35 26.60
CA PHE A 8 -20.03 22.18 25.35
C PHE A 8 -19.24 22.44 24.06
N SER A 9 -17.98 22.88 24.14
CA SER A 9 -17.15 23.11 22.94
C SER A 9 -16.29 21.90 22.53
N ILE A 10 -16.23 20.84 23.34
CA ILE A 10 -15.39 19.66 23.04
C ILE A 10 -16.19 18.58 22.29
N VAL A 11 -17.51 18.54 22.43
CA VAL A 11 -18.35 17.52 21.77
C VAL A 11 -18.55 17.81 20.27
N LEU A 12 -18.36 19.06 19.83
CA LEU A 12 -18.47 19.42 18.41
C LEU A 12 -17.21 19.13 17.59
N PHE A 13 -16.08 18.85 18.24
CA PHE A 13 -14.83 18.42 17.56
C PHE A 13 -14.72 16.90 17.38
N ILE A 14 -15.65 16.11 17.94
CA ILE A 14 -15.66 14.64 17.78
C ILE A 14 -16.24 14.22 16.40
N LEU A 15 -16.72 15.17 15.59
CA LEU A 15 -17.14 14.92 14.21
C LEU A 15 -15.99 14.99 13.17
N LEU A 16 -14.74 15.19 13.58
CA LEU A 16 -13.59 15.34 12.67
C LEU A 16 -12.75 14.07 12.45
N THR A 17 -13.30 12.88 12.60
CA THR A 17 -12.66 11.68 12.03
C THR A 17 -13.70 10.77 11.38
N ALA A 18 -14.39 11.29 10.35
CA ALA A 18 -14.70 10.42 9.23
C ALA A 18 -13.33 9.91 8.73
N CYS A 19 -12.94 8.75 9.25
CA CYS A 19 -11.82 7.99 8.72
C CYS A 19 -12.22 7.74 7.26
N ASN A 20 -11.73 8.58 6.36
CA ASN A 20 -11.74 8.30 4.93
C ASN A 20 -10.86 7.06 4.76
N SER A 21 -11.38 5.90 5.12
CA SER A 21 -10.66 4.65 4.96
C SER A 21 -10.78 4.29 3.49
N SER A 22 -9.98 4.93 2.64
CA SER A 22 -9.76 4.50 1.27
C SER A 22 -9.23 3.06 1.20
N SER A 23 -8.69 2.55 2.31
CA SER A 23 -8.42 1.12 2.53
C SER A 23 -9.64 0.21 2.66
N LYS A 24 -10.86 0.75 2.84
CA LYS A 24 -12.05 -0.09 3.01
C LYS A 24 -12.51 -0.58 1.64
N VAL A 25 -12.46 -1.90 1.49
CA VAL A 25 -13.11 -2.60 0.39
C VAL A 25 -14.62 -2.48 0.54
N VAL A 26 -15.28 -2.01 -0.50
CA VAL A 26 -16.73 -1.81 -0.54
C VAL A 26 -17.41 -2.62 -1.63
N ASP A 27 -16.66 -3.17 -2.57
CA ASP A 27 -17.16 -4.00 -3.66
C ASP A 27 -16.07 -4.97 -4.14
N ASP A 28 -16.45 -5.92 -4.99
CA ASP A 28 -15.52 -6.77 -5.71
C ASP A 28 -14.81 -5.96 -6.83
N TYR A 29 -13.64 -6.44 -7.26
CA TYR A 29 -12.90 -5.85 -8.38
C TYR A 29 -12.66 -6.88 -9.47
N ASP A 30 -12.81 -6.47 -10.72
CA ASP A 30 -12.49 -7.31 -11.87
C ASP A 30 -10.97 -7.36 -12.08
N ASN A 31 -10.35 -8.39 -11.53
CA ASN A 31 -8.90 -8.58 -11.57
C ASN A 31 -8.34 -8.74 -12.99
N SER A 32 -9.17 -9.01 -14.01
CA SER A 32 -8.71 -9.09 -15.41
C SER A 32 -8.18 -7.75 -15.95
N GLN A 33 -8.49 -6.65 -15.26
CA GLN A 33 -8.03 -5.29 -15.60
C GLN A 33 -6.66 -4.94 -14.98
N LEU A 34 -6.13 -5.80 -14.11
CA LEU A 34 -4.84 -5.56 -13.47
C LEU A 34 -3.69 -5.79 -14.46
N SER A 35 -2.66 -4.94 -14.34
CA SER A 35 -1.43 -5.07 -15.14
C SER A 35 -0.46 -6.13 -14.61
N ALA A 36 -0.81 -6.79 -13.51
CA ALA A 36 0.01 -7.73 -12.78
C ALA A 36 -0.82 -8.92 -12.29
N ASP A 37 -0.21 -10.10 -12.30
CA ASP A 37 -0.69 -11.28 -11.62
C ASP A 37 0.26 -11.55 -10.44
N PHE A 38 -0.29 -11.56 -9.21
CA PHE A 38 0.46 -11.82 -7.98
C PHE A 38 0.33 -13.28 -7.51
N GLY A 39 -0.37 -14.12 -8.29
CA GLY A 39 -0.69 -15.50 -7.94
C GLY A 39 -1.92 -15.62 -7.04
N ASP A 40 -2.18 -16.85 -6.58
CA ASP A 40 -3.40 -17.23 -5.85
C ASP A 40 -3.28 -17.10 -4.31
N ASP A 41 -2.26 -16.40 -3.80
CA ASP A 41 -2.10 -16.22 -2.35
C ASP A 41 -3.21 -15.29 -1.80
N GLU A 42 -3.92 -15.74 -0.76
CA GLU A 42 -4.99 -14.98 -0.12
C GLU A 42 -4.54 -13.58 0.36
N ALA A 43 -3.24 -13.38 0.61
CA ALA A 43 -2.68 -12.08 0.96
C ALA A 43 -2.85 -11.04 -0.17
N TYR A 44 -2.94 -11.47 -1.43
CA TYR A 44 -3.12 -10.61 -2.60
C TYR A 44 -4.56 -10.49 -3.06
N GLU A 45 -5.54 -10.94 -2.27
CA GLU A 45 -6.95 -10.68 -2.61
C GLU A 45 -7.22 -9.17 -2.75
N ILE A 46 -7.80 -8.81 -3.89
CA ILE A 46 -8.13 -7.44 -4.26
C ILE A 46 -9.65 -7.25 -4.27
N GLY A 47 -10.08 -6.06 -3.90
CA GLY A 47 -11.44 -5.57 -4.13
C GLY A 47 -11.40 -4.10 -4.53
N ALA A 48 -12.56 -3.47 -4.65
CA ALA A 48 -12.68 -2.07 -5.01
C ALA A 48 -12.87 -1.20 -3.76
N ASN A 49 -12.16 -0.08 -3.69
CA ASN A 49 -12.44 0.95 -2.69
C ASN A 49 -13.62 1.85 -3.12
N ALA A 50 -14.01 2.80 -2.27
CA ALA A 50 -15.13 3.70 -2.54
C ALA A 50 -14.99 4.59 -3.80
N LYS A 51 -13.79 4.66 -4.39
CA LYS A 51 -13.51 5.36 -5.64
C LYS A 51 -13.52 4.41 -6.87
N GLY A 52 -13.81 3.13 -6.67
CA GLY A 52 -13.73 2.11 -7.72
C GLY A 52 -12.30 1.67 -8.07
N MET A 53 -11.31 2.05 -7.26
CA MET A 53 -9.90 1.70 -7.49
C MET A 53 -9.58 0.34 -6.88
N PRO A 54 -8.67 -0.46 -7.48
CA PRO A 54 -8.23 -1.72 -6.91
C PRO A 54 -7.47 -1.47 -5.61
N VAL A 55 -7.80 -2.22 -4.57
CA VAL A 55 -7.13 -2.17 -3.27
C VAL A 55 -7.02 -3.58 -2.69
N PHE A 56 -5.91 -3.88 -2.03
CA PHE A 56 -5.76 -5.15 -1.31
C PHE A 56 -6.74 -5.21 -0.13
N LYS A 57 -7.53 -6.28 -0.03
CA LYS A 57 -8.47 -6.51 1.08
C LYS A 57 -7.78 -6.45 2.44
N ASN A 58 -6.54 -6.91 2.49
CA ASN A 58 -5.66 -6.72 3.64
C ASN A 58 -4.27 -6.25 3.20
N HIS A 59 -4.14 -4.95 2.93
CA HIS A 59 -2.89 -4.33 2.50
C HIS A 59 -1.69 -4.63 3.43
N LYS A 60 -1.89 -4.84 4.75
CA LYS A 60 -0.80 -5.22 5.66
C LYS A 60 -0.28 -6.63 5.37
N LYS A 61 -1.18 -7.60 5.21
CA LYS A 61 -0.80 -8.98 4.81
C LYS A 61 -0.18 -8.99 3.41
N ALA A 62 -0.77 -8.24 2.48
CA ALA A 62 -0.25 -8.12 1.12
C ALA A 62 1.21 -7.62 1.11
N LEU A 63 1.53 -6.59 1.91
CA LEU A 63 2.91 -6.10 2.01
C LEU A 63 3.85 -7.14 2.63
N GLN A 64 3.41 -7.86 3.66
CA GLN A 64 4.21 -8.92 4.28
C GLN A 64 4.54 -10.03 3.28
N GLN A 65 3.57 -10.45 2.47
CA GLN A 65 3.75 -11.46 1.44
C GLN A 65 4.66 -10.95 0.32
N ALA A 66 4.47 -9.71 -0.15
CA ALA A 66 5.34 -9.09 -1.14
C ALA A 66 6.81 -9.02 -0.68
N GLN A 67 7.06 -8.74 0.61
CA GLN A 67 8.40 -8.75 1.17
C GLN A 67 9.08 -10.12 1.14
N ILE A 68 8.29 -11.21 1.13
CA ILE A 68 8.77 -12.59 1.01
C ILE A 68 9.03 -12.91 -0.47
N ASP A 69 8.03 -12.70 -1.32
CA ASP A 69 8.07 -13.10 -2.74
C ASP A 69 9.10 -12.29 -3.53
N TYR A 70 9.19 -10.99 -3.24
CA TYR A 70 10.06 -10.04 -3.93
C TYR A 70 11.27 -9.62 -3.07
N LYS A 71 11.69 -10.50 -2.15
CA LYS A 71 12.75 -10.22 -1.17
C LYS A 71 14.04 -9.68 -1.79
N LYS A 72 14.48 -10.22 -2.93
CA LYS A 72 15.73 -9.77 -3.58
C LYS A 72 15.56 -8.40 -4.20
N GLY A 73 14.42 -8.14 -4.85
CA GLY A 73 14.07 -6.83 -5.40
C GLY A 73 14.06 -5.76 -4.31
N PHE A 74 13.33 -5.98 -3.21
CA PHE A 74 13.29 -5.05 -2.09
C PHE A 74 14.68 -4.79 -1.49
N ALA A 75 15.49 -5.83 -1.32
CA ALA A 75 16.86 -5.68 -0.80
C ALA A 75 17.77 -4.90 -1.77
N ALA A 76 17.65 -5.13 -3.08
CA ALA A 76 18.41 -4.42 -4.09
C ALA A 76 18.03 -2.93 -4.15
N THR A 77 16.72 -2.61 -4.20
CA THR A 77 16.23 -1.22 -4.17
C THR A 77 16.69 -0.49 -2.92
N ALA A 78 16.60 -1.16 -1.75
CA ALA A 78 17.06 -0.58 -0.50
C ALA A 78 18.56 -0.25 -0.52
N LYS A 79 19.38 -1.16 -1.05
CA LYS A 79 20.83 -1.00 -1.11
C LYS A 79 21.25 0.06 -2.12
N GLU A 80 20.65 0.08 -3.30
CA GLU A 80 21.03 0.99 -4.40
C GLU A 80 20.71 2.46 -4.06
N HIS A 81 19.62 2.70 -3.33
CA HIS A 81 19.14 4.05 -3.01
C HIS A 81 19.21 4.41 -1.52
N ASP A 82 19.99 3.66 -0.72
CA ASP A 82 20.16 3.87 0.73
C ASP A 82 18.83 4.04 1.50
N LEU A 83 17.86 3.17 1.19
CA LEU A 83 16.53 3.23 1.81
C LEU A 83 16.46 2.34 3.04
N LYS A 84 15.71 2.81 4.04
CA LYS A 84 15.20 1.95 5.12
C LYS A 84 14.31 0.84 4.55
N PRO A 85 14.13 -0.29 5.27
CA PRO A 85 13.16 -1.31 4.88
C PRO A 85 11.79 -0.73 4.54
N ILE A 86 11.11 -1.35 3.58
CA ILE A 86 9.79 -0.92 3.11
C ILE A 86 8.77 -0.82 4.25
N SER A 87 7.95 0.22 4.20
CA SER A 87 6.88 0.55 5.13
C SER A 87 5.89 1.53 4.49
N ASN A 88 4.76 1.77 5.14
CA ASN A 88 3.77 2.77 4.70
C ASN A 88 4.34 4.19 4.60
N LYS A 89 5.49 4.48 5.23
CA LYS A 89 6.11 5.82 5.22
C LYS A 89 7.02 6.08 4.03
N ASN A 90 7.54 5.02 3.40
CA ASN A 90 8.54 5.11 2.34
C ASN A 90 8.19 4.31 1.08
N TYR A 91 6.97 3.77 0.99
CA TYR A 91 6.56 2.96 -0.17
C TYR A 91 6.67 3.72 -1.50
N LYS A 92 6.37 5.03 -1.52
CA LYS A 92 6.54 5.85 -2.73
C LYS A 92 7.99 5.86 -3.23
N ASN A 93 8.99 5.79 -2.35
CA ASN A 93 10.39 5.67 -2.78
C ASN A 93 10.65 4.34 -3.47
N TYR A 94 10.13 3.23 -2.91
CA TYR A 94 10.26 1.92 -3.55
C TYR A 94 9.49 1.86 -4.87
N MET A 95 8.33 2.49 -4.97
CA MET A 95 7.55 2.59 -6.20
C MET A 95 8.34 3.29 -7.30
N THR A 96 8.99 4.42 -6.97
CA THR A 96 9.84 5.17 -7.91
C THR A 96 11.07 4.39 -8.37
N TYR A 97 11.73 3.68 -7.45
CA TYR A 97 13.08 3.17 -7.72
C TYR A 97 13.14 1.68 -8.09
N SER A 98 12.17 0.87 -7.67
CA SER A 98 12.24 -0.60 -7.84
C SER A 98 12.25 -1.05 -9.30
N TRP A 99 11.63 -0.31 -10.22
CA TRP A 99 11.56 -0.68 -11.64
C TRP A 99 12.81 -0.28 -12.46
N GLN A 100 13.73 0.52 -11.90
CA GLN A 100 14.93 1.04 -12.59
C GLN A 100 16.25 0.58 -11.97
N LEU A 101 16.31 -0.64 -11.44
CA LEU A 101 17.54 -1.14 -10.82
C LEU A 101 18.68 -1.27 -11.85
N GLU A 102 19.87 -0.76 -11.54
CA GLU A 102 21.07 -0.84 -12.40
C GLU A 102 21.70 -2.25 -12.43
N ILE A 103 21.23 -3.15 -11.57
CA ILE A 103 21.73 -4.52 -11.47
C ILE A 103 21.40 -5.36 -12.71
N LYS A 104 22.33 -6.22 -13.12
CA LYS A 104 22.19 -7.09 -14.31
C LYS A 104 21.62 -8.49 -14.02
N ASP A 105 21.08 -8.70 -12.82
CA ASP A 105 20.42 -9.95 -12.45
C ASP A 105 18.94 -9.87 -12.85
N GLU A 106 18.57 -10.65 -13.86
CA GLU A 106 17.21 -10.64 -14.44
C GLU A 106 16.12 -10.95 -13.41
N VAL A 107 16.39 -11.82 -12.43
CA VAL A 107 15.41 -12.15 -11.38
C VAL A 107 15.17 -10.93 -10.49
N ILE A 108 16.23 -10.20 -10.14
CA ILE A 108 16.12 -8.99 -9.32
C ILE A 108 15.38 -7.89 -10.09
N VAL A 109 15.69 -7.71 -11.37
CA VAL A 109 14.99 -6.74 -12.24
C VAL A 109 13.51 -7.08 -12.35
N GLN A 110 13.15 -8.35 -12.56
CA GLN A 110 11.76 -8.79 -12.60
C GLN A 110 11.03 -8.57 -11.27
N GLN A 111 11.68 -8.89 -10.14
CA GLN A 111 11.12 -8.58 -8.82
C GLN A 111 10.91 -7.07 -8.64
N GLY A 112 11.82 -6.24 -9.14
CA GLY A 112 11.68 -4.79 -9.15
C GLY A 112 10.43 -4.30 -9.88
N VAL A 113 10.16 -4.85 -11.08
CA VAL A 113 8.93 -4.57 -11.84
C VAL A 113 7.69 -4.99 -11.05
N MET A 114 7.70 -6.18 -10.44
CA MET A 114 6.56 -6.67 -9.64
C MET A 114 6.32 -5.82 -8.39
N ILE A 115 7.38 -5.32 -7.74
CA ILE A 115 7.28 -4.39 -6.61
C ILE A 115 6.57 -3.10 -7.04
N ALA A 116 6.95 -2.50 -8.17
CA ALA A 116 6.31 -1.28 -8.66
C ALA A 116 4.81 -1.51 -8.90
N LYS A 117 4.45 -2.56 -9.63
CA LYS A 117 3.03 -2.91 -9.88
C LYS A 117 2.24 -3.21 -8.61
N PHE A 118 2.87 -3.89 -7.64
CA PHE A 118 2.27 -4.11 -6.33
C PHE A 118 2.00 -2.78 -5.62
N LEU A 119 2.95 -1.84 -5.67
CA LEU A 119 2.84 -0.56 -4.98
C LEU A 119 1.80 0.38 -5.59
N ASP A 120 1.55 0.30 -6.90
CA ASP A 120 0.46 1.02 -7.59
C ASP A 120 -0.94 0.64 -7.02
N ILE A 121 -1.11 -0.60 -6.55
CA ILE A 121 -2.37 -1.04 -5.91
C ILE A 121 -2.32 -0.75 -4.40
N TYR A 122 -1.16 -0.95 -3.79
CA TYR A 122 -0.96 -0.73 -2.36
C TYR A 122 -1.28 0.71 -1.94
N GLU A 123 -0.93 1.69 -2.78
CA GLU A 123 -1.14 3.11 -2.50
C GLU A 123 -2.62 3.48 -2.35
N ASN A 124 -3.52 2.80 -3.07
CA ASN A 124 -4.97 3.01 -2.99
C ASN A 124 -5.56 2.70 -1.60
N SER A 125 -4.78 2.11 -0.70
CA SER A 125 -5.13 1.92 0.71
C SER A 125 -5.00 3.20 1.55
N PHE A 126 -4.35 4.24 1.03
CA PHE A 126 -4.02 5.46 1.78
C PHE A 126 -4.55 6.75 1.13
N GLU A 127 -4.96 6.71 -0.13
CA GLU A 127 -5.33 7.89 -0.93
C GLU A 127 -6.83 8.13 -1.06
#